data_AF-A0A376L2R4-F1
#
_entry.id   AF-A0A376L2R4-F1
#
_cell.length_a   1.000
_cell.length_b   1.000
_cell.length_c   1.000
_cell.angle_alpha   90.00
_cell.angle_beta   90.00
_cell.angle_gamma   90.00
#
_symmetry.space_group_name_H-M   'P 1'
#
loop_
_entity.id
_entity.type
_entity.pdbx_description
1 polymer ?
#
loop_
_entity_poly.entity_id
_entity_poly.type
_entity_poly.pdbx_seq_one_letter_code
_entity_poly.pdbx_strand_id
1 'polypeptide(L)'
;MVQLWHKGQCVAQHPRSTHEYKHTTNPLHMPERHRRHGTWTPERLIEQGNRTGPSTGRVVESMLKAKPHPELAYRAVLGLLALQKKYGPERLEKACYVALHYNAPDRRFIDNLLRHHRDNVELPLSRQGEQHPAYASEHENLRGPGYYH
;
A
#
# COMPACT_ATOMS: atom_id res chain seq x y z
N MET A 1 -15.19 -29.48 -15.89
CA MET A 1 -14.43 -30.16 -14.82
C MET A 1 -13.20 -30.81 -15.44
N VAL A 2 -12.07 -30.84 -14.74
CA VAL A 2 -10.88 -31.65 -15.10
C VAL A 2 -10.68 -32.68 -14.00
N GLN A 3 -10.55 -33.96 -14.37
CA GLN A 3 -10.38 -35.07 -13.42
C GLN A 3 -9.04 -35.76 -13.68
N LEU A 4 -8.32 -36.09 -12.61
CA LEU A 4 -7.10 -36.88 -12.65
C LEU A 4 -7.41 -38.29 -12.14
N TRP A 5 -6.99 -39.28 -12.91
CA TRP A 5 -7.23 -40.70 -12.63
C TRP A 5 -5.89 -41.42 -12.50
N HIS A 6 -5.77 -42.30 -11.52
CA HIS A 6 -4.63 -43.19 -11.34
C HIS A 6 -5.15 -44.59 -10.98
N LYS A 7 -4.78 -45.59 -11.80
CA LYS A 7 -5.21 -47.00 -11.65
C LYS A 7 -6.73 -47.19 -11.51
N GLY A 8 -7.51 -46.44 -12.29
CA GLY A 8 -8.99 -46.53 -12.27
C GLY A 8 -9.66 -45.84 -11.09
N GLN A 9 -8.91 -45.14 -10.22
CA GLN A 9 -9.46 -44.30 -9.16
C GLN A 9 -9.27 -42.82 -9.48
N CYS A 10 -10.31 -42.01 -9.22
CA CYS A 10 -10.23 -40.56 -9.38
C CYS A 10 -9.50 -39.97 -8.15
N VAL A 11 -8.29 -39.46 -8.37
CA VAL A 11 -7.41 -38.96 -7.30
C VAL A 11 -7.55 -37.46 -7.06
N ALA A 12 -8.00 -36.69 -8.06
CA ALA A 12 -8.23 -35.26 -7.91
C ALA A 12 -9.24 -34.77 -8.94
N GLN A 13 -10.03 -33.76 -8.54
CA GLN A 13 -10.95 -33.07 -9.44
C GLN A 13 -10.82 -31.55 -9.27
N HIS A 14 -10.86 -30.84 -10.39
CA HIS A 14 -10.74 -29.39 -10.44
C HIS A 14 -11.84 -28.79 -11.32
N PRO A 15 -12.46 -27.67 -10.92
CA PRO A 15 -13.34 -26.92 -11.80
C PRO A 15 -12.56 -26.47 -13.04
N ARG A 16 -13.21 -26.42 -14.20
CA ARG A 16 -12.64 -25.89 -15.45
C ARG A 16 -13.29 -24.52 -15.67
N SER A 17 -12.49 -23.47 -15.86
CA SER A 17 -13.01 -22.16 -16.28
C SER A 17 -13.56 -22.22 -17.70
N THR A 18 -14.68 -21.56 -17.94
CA THR A 18 -15.24 -21.31 -19.29
C THR A 18 -14.81 -19.97 -19.87
N HIS A 19 -14.15 -19.11 -19.08
CA HIS A 19 -13.67 -17.80 -19.50
C HIS A 19 -12.24 -17.88 -20.04
N GLU A 20 -11.98 -17.21 -21.16
CA GLU A 20 -10.65 -17.10 -21.75
C GLU A 20 -9.65 -16.45 -20.78
N TYR A 21 -8.42 -16.98 -20.77
CA TYR A 21 -7.29 -16.52 -19.94
C TYR A 21 -7.50 -16.58 -18.41
N LYS A 22 -8.55 -17.24 -17.92
CA LYS A 22 -8.80 -17.42 -16.48
C LYS A 22 -8.37 -18.81 -15.98
N HIS A 23 -7.84 -18.83 -14.77
CA HIS A 23 -7.41 -20.04 -14.06
C HIS A 23 -8.41 -20.41 -12.96
N THR A 24 -8.58 -21.70 -12.72
CA THR A 24 -9.39 -22.25 -11.63
C THR A 24 -8.49 -23.00 -10.64
N THR A 25 -8.61 -22.67 -9.36
CA THR A 25 -7.78 -23.25 -8.31
C THR A 25 -8.67 -23.91 -7.27
N ASN A 26 -8.34 -25.15 -6.86
CA ASN A 26 -8.97 -25.82 -5.72
C ASN A 26 -8.17 -25.49 -4.45
N PRO A 27 -8.73 -24.75 -3.47
CA PRO A 27 -8.02 -24.38 -2.24
C PRO A 27 -7.52 -25.58 -1.42
N LEU A 28 -8.18 -26.74 -1.51
CA LEU A 28 -7.80 -27.94 -0.76
C LEU A 28 -6.46 -28.52 -1.22
N HIS A 29 -6.12 -28.36 -2.51
CA HIS A 29 -4.88 -28.85 -3.10
C HIS A 29 -3.76 -27.81 -3.08
N MET A 30 -4.05 -26.59 -2.63
CA MET A 30 -3.06 -25.52 -2.57
C MET A 30 -2.08 -25.78 -1.42
N PRO A 31 -0.74 -25.67 -1.64
CA PRO A 31 0.25 -25.77 -0.58
C PRO A 31 -0.02 -24.78 0.55
N GLU A 32 0.28 -25.15 1.79
CA GLU A 32 -0.11 -24.35 2.96
C GLU A 32 0.43 -22.91 2.94
N ARG A 33 1.66 -22.72 2.47
CA ARG A 33 2.27 -21.39 2.29
C ARG A 33 1.50 -20.54 1.29
N HIS A 34 0.99 -21.14 0.21
CA HIS A 34 0.15 -20.46 -0.78
C HIS A 34 -1.25 -20.18 -0.24
N ARG A 35 -1.84 -21.09 0.56
CA ARG A 35 -3.15 -20.86 1.22
C ARG A 35 -3.12 -19.63 2.12
N ARG A 36 -2.03 -19.45 2.88
CA ARG A 36 -1.79 -18.28 3.74
C ARG A 36 -1.51 -16.98 2.96
N HIS A 37 -1.13 -17.08 1.69
CA HIS A 37 -1.01 -15.91 0.80
C HIS A 37 -2.34 -15.59 0.09
N GLY A 38 -3.19 -16.58 -0.17
CA GLY A 38 -4.52 -16.40 -0.74
C GLY A 38 -5.54 -15.72 0.18
N THR A 39 -5.18 -15.43 1.44
CA THR A 39 -6.06 -14.75 2.41
C THR A 39 -5.95 -13.22 2.41
N TRP A 40 -5.00 -12.64 1.68
CA TRP A 40 -4.83 -11.18 1.59
C TRP A 40 -5.73 -10.63 0.48
N THR A 41 -6.81 -9.97 0.88
CA THR A 41 -7.68 -9.23 -0.02
C THR A 41 -7.52 -7.72 0.22
N PRO A 42 -7.80 -6.86 -0.78
CA PRO A 42 -7.73 -5.42 -0.61
C PRO A 42 -8.59 -4.93 0.56
N GLU A 43 -9.78 -5.51 0.71
CA GLU A 43 -10.76 -5.15 1.76
C GLU A 43 -10.20 -5.44 3.15
N ARG A 44 -9.57 -6.61 3.34
CA ARG A 44 -8.94 -6.98 4.61
C ARG A 44 -7.77 -6.08 4.96
N LEU A 45 -6.97 -5.67 3.97
CA LEU A 45 -5.86 -4.75 4.20
C LEU A 45 -6.36 -3.36 4.61
N ILE A 46 -7.42 -2.88 3.98
CA ILE A 46 -8.08 -1.62 4.35
C ILE A 46 -8.66 -1.71 5.76
N GLU A 47 -9.36 -2.80 6.09
CA GLU A 47 -9.91 -3.03 7.43
C GLU A 47 -8.82 -3.04 8.50
N GLN A 48 -7.68 -3.68 8.23
CA GLN A 48 -6.54 -3.68 9.14
C GLN A 48 -5.92 -2.28 9.31
N GLY A 49 -5.87 -1.49 8.24
CA GLY A 49 -5.50 -0.07 8.31
C GLY A 49 -6.46 0.73 9.19
N ASN A 50 -7.77 0.59 8.96
CA ASN A 50 -8.82 1.25 9.74
C ASN A 50 -8.78 0.87 11.23
N ARG A 51 -8.40 -0.37 11.56
CA ARG A 51 -8.22 -0.81 12.96
C ARG A 51 -7.07 -0.08 13.66
N THR A 52 -6.07 0.38 12.91
CA THR A 52 -4.99 1.22 13.45
C THR A 52 -5.46 2.65 13.61
N GLY A 53 -6.16 3.17 12.59
CA GLY A 53 -6.81 4.47 12.62
C GLY A 53 -7.32 4.91 11.23
N PRO A 54 -8.17 5.94 11.18
CA PRO A 54 -8.84 6.36 9.96
C PRO A 54 -7.88 6.89 8.87
N SER A 55 -6.82 7.59 9.26
CA SER A 55 -5.79 8.12 8.34
C SER A 55 -4.95 6.98 7.77
N THR A 56 -4.58 6.02 8.61
CA THR A 56 -3.87 4.82 8.17
C THR A 56 -4.69 4.04 7.14
N GLY A 57 -6.00 3.84 7.38
CA GLY A 57 -6.89 3.21 6.41
C GLY A 57 -6.95 3.93 5.06
N ARG A 58 -7.05 5.26 5.07
CA ARG A 58 -7.01 6.09 3.85
C ARG A 58 -5.70 5.96 3.10
N VAL A 59 -4.55 5.98 3.79
CA VAL A 59 -3.24 5.74 3.15
C VAL A 59 -3.20 4.38 2.48
N VAL A 60 -3.66 3.33 3.16
CA VAL A 60 -3.71 1.97 2.60
C VAL A 60 -4.58 1.93 1.35
N GLU A 61 -5.75 2.55 1.38
CA GLU A 61 -6.64 2.66 0.22
C GLU A 61 -5.96 3.40 -0.95
N SER A 62 -5.32 4.54 -0.69
CA SER A 62 -4.58 5.29 -1.70
C SER A 62 -3.44 4.47 -2.31
N MET A 63 -2.68 3.73 -1.50
CA MET A 63 -1.60 2.87 -1.99
C MET A 63 -2.10 1.75 -2.89
N LEU A 64 -3.25 1.15 -2.56
CA LEU A 64 -3.88 0.11 -3.37
C LEU A 64 -4.42 0.66 -4.69
N LYS A 65 -5.06 1.84 -4.67
CA LYS A 65 -5.61 2.52 -5.87
C LYS A 65 -4.53 3.07 -6.80
N ALA A 66 -3.35 3.42 -6.27
CA ALA A 66 -2.26 3.98 -7.06
C ALA A 66 -1.61 2.97 -8.04
N LYS A 67 -1.89 1.66 -7.90
CA LYS A 67 -1.36 0.61 -8.78
C LYS A 67 -2.46 0.07 -9.69
N PRO A 68 -2.12 -0.31 -10.95
CA PRO A 68 -3.10 -0.92 -11.87
C PRO A 68 -3.64 -2.26 -11.35
N HIS A 69 -2.86 -2.97 -10.53
CA HIS A 69 -3.28 -4.16 -9.82
C HIS A 69 -2.99 -4.01 -8.32
N PRO A 70 -3.97 -4.22 -7.44
CA PRO A 70 -3.81 -4.00 -5.99
C PRO A 70 -2.76 -4.92 -5.36
N GLU A 71 -2.59 -6.13 -5.92
CA GLU A 71 -1.59 -7.12 -5.51
C GLU A 71 -0.16 -6.57 -5.52
N LEU A 72 0.14 -5.63 -6.42
CA LEU A 72 1.45 -4.97 -6.51
C LEU A 72 1.73 -4.07 -5.30
N ALA A 73 0.70 -3.57 -4.63
CA ALA A 73 0.81 -2.70 -3.46
C ALA A 73 0.80 -3.49 -2.13
N TYR A 74 0.44 -4.77 -2.13
CA TYR A 74 0.28 -5.56 -0.89
C TYR A 74 1.54 -5.57 -0.02
N ARG A 75 2.72 -5.77 -0.62
CA ARG A 75 3.98 -5.76 0.15
C ARG A 75 4.25 -4.41 0.80
N ALA A 76 3.90 -3.31 0.12
CA ALA A 76 4.11 -1.97 0.64
C ALA A 76 3.14 -1.67 1.79
N VAL A 77 1.86 -2.05 1.64
CA VAL A 77 0.83 -1.93 2.69
C VAL A 77 1.18 -2.77 3.92
N LEU A 78 1.58 -4.03 3.73
CA LEU A 78 2.02 -4.89 4.84
C LEU A 78 3.25 -4.31 5.54
N GLY A 79 4.18 -3.73 4.77
CA GLY A 79 5.33 -3.02 5.32
C GLY A 79 4.95 -1.79 6.13
N LEU A 80 3.91 -1.05 5.72
CA LEU A 80 3.36 0.09 6.47
C LEU A 80 2.76 -0.38 7.79
N LEU A 81 1.89 -1.39 7.77
CA LEU A 81 1.25 -1.94 8.96
C LEU A 81 2.26 -2.56 9.93
N ALA A 82 3.37 -3.09 9.43
CA ALA A 82 4.46 -3.59 10.28
C ALA A 82 5.13 -2.48 11.11
N LEU A 83 5.11 -1.22 10.66
CA LEU A 83 5.66 -0.08 11.41
C LEU A 83 4.91 0.15 12.73
N GLN A 84 3.64 -0.26 12.81
CA GLN A 84 2.83 -0.20 14.04
C GLN A 84 3.52 -0.91 15.20
N LYS A 85 4.17 -2.05 14.94
CA LYS A 85 4.89 -2.82 15.97
C LYS A 85 6.14 -2.11 16.48
N LYS A 86 6.75 -1.26 15.65
CA LYS A 86 8.01 -0.57 15.96
C LYS A 86 7.78 0.77 16.67
N TYR A 87 6.79 1.54 16.21
CA TYR A 87 6.57 2.92 16.66
C TYR A 87 5.28 3.12 17.46
N GLY A 88 4.41 2.11 17.51
CA GLY A 88 3.10 2.18 18.14
C GLY A 88 1.99 2.62 17.17
N PRO A 89 0.72 2.25 17.44
CA PRO A 89 -0.43 2.58 16.59
C PRO A 89 -0.72 4.07 16.52
N GLU A 90 -0.73 4.77 17.65
CA GLU A 90 -1.04 6.21 17.70
C GLU A 90 -0.05 7.04 16.89
N ARG A 91 1.23 6.67 16.97
CA ARG A 91 2.31 7.37 16.28
C ARG A 91 2.26 7.14 14.78
N LEU A 92 1.97 5.91 14.37
CA LEU A 92 1.75 5.59 12.96
C LEU A 92 0.55 6.36 12.40
N GLU A 93 -0.54 6.45 13.15
CA GLU A 93 -1.74 7.17 12.73
C GLU A 93 -1.47 8.67 12.52
N LYS A 94 -0.75 9.32 13.43
CA LYS A 94 -0.29 10.71 13.25
C LYS A 94 0.59 10.88 12.00
N ALA A 95 1.52 9.96 11.78
CA ALA A 95 2.38 10.01 10.61
C ALA A 95 1.61 9.82 9.30
N CYS A 96 0.62 8.93 9.29
CA CYS A 96 -0.29 8.75 8.16
C CYS A 96 -1.13 10.01 7.92
N TYR A 97 -1.60 10.68 8.97
CA TYR A 97 -2.33 11.95 8.87
C TYR A 97 -1.48 13.04 8.21
N VAL A 98 -0.22 13.19 8.65
CA VAL A 98 0.76 14.10 8.02
C VAL A 98 1.02 13.74 6.57
N ALA A 99 1.19 12.45 6.25
CA ALA A 99 1.42 12.00 4.88
C ALA A 99 0.24 12.29 3.94
N LEU A 100 -1.00 12.14 4.42
CA LEU A 100 -2.18 12.52 3.66
C LEU A 100 -2.26 14.03 3.43
N HIS A 101 -1.89 14.83 4.43
CA HIS A 101 -1.85 16.29 4.29
C HIS A 101 -0.88 16.76 3.22
N TYR A 102 0.30 16.12 3.12
CA TYR A 102 1.28 16.40 2.07
C TYR A 102 1.00 15.67 0.74
N ASN A 103 -0.15 14.99 0.61
CA ASN A 103 -0.51 14.17 -0.55
C ASN A 103 0.59 13.16 -0.94
N ALA A 104 1.30 12.62 0.06
CA ALA A 104 2.42 11.70 -0.11
C ALA A 104 2.17 10.37 0.63
N PRO A 105 1.18 9.56 0.22
CA PRO A 105 0.83 8.27 0.84
C PRO A 105 1.83 7.16 0.45
N ASP A 106 3.14 7.40 0.64
CA ASP A 106 4.20 6.42 0.45
C ASP A 106 4.72 5.93 1.80
N ARG A 107 4.85 4.61 1.94
CA ARG A 107 5.51 3.95 3.08
C ARG A 107 6.89 4.53 3.36
N ARG A 108 7.68 4.89 2.34
CA ARG A 108 9.02 5.45 2.52
C ARG A 108 8.98 6.83 3.20
N PHE A 109 8.05 7.67 2.78
CA PHE A 109 7.84 9.00 3.37
C PHE A 109 7.41 8.87 4.84
N ILE A 110 6.44 8.00 5.11
CA ILE A 110 5.93 7.75 6.47
C ILE A 110 7.02 7.18 7.38
N ASP A 111 7.81 6.21 6.91
CA ASP A 111 8.94 5.67 7.68
C ASP A 111 10.01 6.74 7.96
N ASN A 112 10.28 7.64 6.99
CA ASN A 112 11.20 8.77 7.22
C ASN A 112 10.66 9.72 8.29
N LEU A 113 9.38 10.08 8.22
CA LEU A 113 8.72 10.95 9.21
C LEU A 113 8.84 10.37 10.63
N LEU A 114 8.55 9.08 10.77
CA LEU A 114 8.63 8.35 12.04
C LEU A 114 10.08 8.24 12.56
N ARG A 115 11.06 8.02 11.68
CA ARG A 115 12.48 7.97 12.06
C ARG A 115 13.00 9.30 12.57
N HIS A 116 12.55 10.42 12.00
CA HIS A 116 13.02 11.74 12.36
C HIS A 116 12.13 12.47 13.38
N HIS A 117 11.13 11.79 13.96
CA HIS A 117 10.22 12.37 14.95
C HIS A 117 9.44 13.59 14.44
N ARG A 118 9.18 13.65 13.13
CA ARG A 118 8.46 14.73 12.46
C ARG A 118 6.95 14.49 12.40
N ASP A 119 6.47 13.45 13.08
CA ASP A 119 5.05 13.10 13.18
C ASP A 119 4.24 14.02 14.11
N ASN A 120 4.91 14.83 14.93
CA ASN A 120 4.30 15.83 15.82
C ASN A 120 4.29 17.24 15.23
N VAL A 121 4.54 17.41 13.93
CA VAL A 121 4.42 18.74 13.31
C VAL A 121 2.97 19.19 13.43
N GLU A 122 2.73 20.32 14.10
CA GLU A 122 1.45 21.00 14.07
C GLU A 122 1.16 21.36 12.61
N LEU A 123 0.27 20.59 12.00
CA LEU A 123 -0.16 20.85 10.64
C LEU A 123 -0.97 22.15 10.67
N PRO A 124 -0.64 23.13 9.81
CA PRO A 124 -1.42 24.34 9.71
C PRO A 124 -2.88 23.96 9.44
N LEU A 125 -3.79 24.40 10.32
CA LEU A 125 -5.23 24.24 10.11
C LEU A 125 -5.59 24.92 8.78
N SER A 126 -5.86 24.10 7.77
CA SER A 126 -6.46 24.49 6.48
C SER A 126 -5.68 25.52 5.65
N ARG A 127 -4.96 25.04 4.65
CA ARG A 127 -4.81 25.76 3.37
C ARG A 127 -5.46 24.94 2.25
N GLN A 128 -6.78 24.81 2.35
CA GLN A 128 -7.61 24.51 1.19
C GLN A 128 -7.51 25.71 0.25
N GLY A 129 -6.67 25.61 -0.78
CA GLY A 129 -6.62 26.60 -1.86
C GLY A 129 -5.37 27.49 -1.94
N GLU A 130 -4.26 27.14 -1.30
CA GLU A 130 -3.00 27.78 -1.68
C GLU A 130 -2.33 26.99 -2.78
N GLN A 131 -2.56 27.49 -3.99
CA GLN A 131 -1.60 27.43 -5.09
C GLN A 131 -0.20 27.50 -4.49
N HIS A 132 0.68 26.55 -4.83
CA HIS A 132 2.10 26.71 -4.59
C HIS A 132 2.45 28.17 -4.89
N PRO A 133 3.00 28.94 -3.95
CA PRO A 133 3.78 30.08 -4.38
C PRO A 133 4.80 29.46 -5.32
N ALA A 134 4.79 29.88 -6.57
CA ALA A 134 5.93 29.72 -7.46
C ALA A 134 7.08 30.58 -6.88
N TYR A 135 7.48 30.29 -5.64
CA TYR A 135 8.74 30.71 -5.11
C TYR A 135 9.74 29.77 -5.75
N ALA A 136 10.18 30.18 -6.95
CA ALA A 136 11.58 30.08 -7.30
C ALA A 136 12.35 30.54 -6.06
N SER A 137 12.70 29.58 -5.22
CA SER A 137 13.66 29.80 -4.17
C SER A 137 14.92 30.12 -4.93
N GLU A 138 15.31 31.40 -4.96
CA GLU A 138 16.61 31.81 -5.47
C GLU A 138 17.65 31.15 -4.55
N HIS A 139 17.99 29.91 -4.87
CA HIS A 139 19.09 29.22 -4.25
C HIS A 139 20.36 29.75 -4.89
N GLU A 140 21.35 30.11 -4.07
CA GLU A 140 22.68 30.56 -4.48
C GLU A 140 23.38 29.60 -5.47
N ASN A 141 22.91 28.34 -5.55
CA ASN A 141 23.43 27.30 -6.44
C ASN A 141 22.71 27.18 -7.79
N LEU A 142 21.66 27.97 -8.05
CA LEU A 142 20.99 27.97 -9.36
C LEU A 142 21.76 28.89 -10.33
N ARG A 143 22.65 28.33 -11.15
CA ARG A 143 23.32 29.08 -12.21
C ARG A 143 22.38 29.22 -13.40
N GLY A 144 22.10 30.47 -13.77
CA GLY A 144 21.19 30.82 -14.85
C GLY A 144 21.66 30.37 -16.24
N PRO A 145 20.79 30.46 -17.25
CA PRO A 145 21.04 29.95 -18.60
C PRO A 145 22.25 30.56 -19.32
N GLY A 146 22.81 31.68 -18.85
CA GLY A 146 24.07 32.26 -19.36
C GLY A 146 25.35 31.56 -18.87
N TYR A 147 25.25 30.56 -17.99
CA TYR A 147 26.43 29.81 -17.49
C TYR A 147 26.92 28.73 -18.47
N TYR A 148 26.08 28.31 -19.41
CA TYR A 148 26.46 27.35 -20.45
C TYR A 148 26.71 28.11 -21.75
N HIS A 149 27.97 28.48 -21.98
CA HIS A 149 28.50 28.91 -23.28
C HIS A 149 29.61 27.95 -23.70
#